data_AF-A0A8I1N0X1-F1
#
_entry.id   AF-A0A8I1N0X1-F1
#
_cell.length_a   1.000
_cell.length_b   1.000
_cell.length_c   1.000
_cell.angle_alpha   90.00
_cell.angle_beta   90.00
_cell.angle_gamma   90.00
#
_symmetry.space_group_name_H-M   'P 1'
#
loop_
_entity.id
_entity.type
_entity.pdbx_description
1 polymer ?
#
loop_
_entity_poly.entity_id
_entity_poly.type
_entity_poly.pdbx_seq_one_letter_code
_entity_poly.pdbx_strand_id
1 'polypeptide(L)'
;MSNGMRSCAQCVRGVASTELPATLNLFRILSLAIIALLLGASVVQADELNDLATQAMELSGTREILEGLGKSLDREVTSDPRLEKLSKGQRAELMDVLKSALDGRRIEQELTSALVASGDRERLAEAVAAMHDPIYLKVTHRVVVESLNTTPQALAAYAKGFQKHPPDPERVQLIQRLDTATGGSRILADTRYEMVSKTLGGMLTEADRDARLAKLREQIDVSAPNEYLLLTLYACRKIESKDLQGYVHAHENEPMGWLSRQLGYAIQRSMVNAMTRMAEKLVDLTAKGP
;
A
#
# COMPACT_ATOMS: atom_id res chain seq x y z
N MET A 1 30.96 72.51 9.09
CA MET A 1 31.89 72.20 10.20
C MET A 1 31.14 72.32 11.51
N SER A 2 31.33 71.34 12.40
CA SER A 2 31.15 71.38 13.86
C SER A 2 29.75 71.52 14.48
N ASN A 3 29.29 70.37 15.03
CA ASN A 3 28.84 70.12 16.41
C ASN A 3 28.01 71.16 17.19
N GLY A 4 26.93 70.66 17.81
CA GLY A 4 26.27 71.32 18.93
C GLY A 4 25.21 70.46 19.62
N MET A 5 25.64 69.62 20.57
CA MET A 5 24.84 68.95 21.60
C MET A 5 23.79 69.86 22.28
N ARG A 6 22.59 69.32 22.54
CA ARG A 6 21.80 69.42 23.81
C ARG A 6 20.47 68.68 23.59
N SER A 7 20.31 67.48 24.15
CA SER A 7 19.81 67.20 25.51
C SER A 7 18.31 66.92 25.50
N CYS A 8 18.01 65.66 25.78
CA CYS A 8 16.73 65.13 26.22
C CYS A 8 16.23 65.89 27.46
N ALA A 9 15.02 66.46 27.41
CA ALA A 9 14.17 66.73 28.57
C ALA A 9 12.84 67.35 28.11
N GLN A 10 11.79 66.54 27.90
CA GLN A 10 10.47 66.76 28.50
C GLN A 10 9.45 65.70 28.04
N CYS A 11 8.94 64.99 29.04
CA CYS A 11 7.81 64.07 28.99
C CYS A 11 6.48 64.78 28.64
N VAL A 12 5.60 64.03 27.96
CA VAL A 12 4.17 63.85 28.29
C VAL A 12 3.39 65.10 28.75
N ARG A 13 2.60 65.69 27.84
CA ARG A 13 1.16 66.05 28.06
C ARG A 13 0.54 66.80 26.87
N GLY A 14 -0.60 66.28 26.39
CA GLY A 14 -1.58 66.93 25.51
C GLY A 14 -1.25 66.77 24.02
N VAL A 15 -2.10 66.28 23.11
CA VAL A 15 -3.56 66.12 23.02
C VAL A 15 -3.75 65.04 21.92
N ALA A 16 -4.26 63.84 22.19
CA ALA A 16 -5.69 63.52 22.26
C ALA A 16 -6.54 64.20 21.18
N SER A 17 -6.32 63.92 19.89
CA SER A 17 -7.37 64.03 18.84
C SER A 17 -6.84 63.66 17.45
N THR A 18 -6.59 62.37 17.22
CA THR A 18 -6.81 61.77 15.90
C THR A 18 -7.40 60.40 16.13
N GLU A 19 -8.72 60.33 16.08
CA GLU A 19 -9.42 59.07 15.92
C GLU A 19 -8.86 58.41 14.66
N LEU A 20 -8.13 57.31 14.83
CA LEU A 20 -7.88 56.37 13.75
C LEU A 20 -9.25 55.78 13.37
N PRO A 21 -9.66 55.87 12.10
CA PRO A 21 -11.00 55.46 11.70
C PRO A 21 -11.24 53.98 12.04
N ALA A 22 -12.44 53.67 12.54
CA ALA A 22 -12.93 52.34 12.89
C ALA A 22 -12.85 51.30 11.74
N THR A 23 -12.46 51.72 10.55
CA THR A 23 -12.27 50.91 9.35
C THR A 23 -11.02 50.00 9.39
N LEU A 24 -10.00 50.33 10.21
CA LEU A 24 -8.81 49.47 10.35
C LEU A 24 -9.07 48.19 11.16
N ASN A 25 -10.08 48.19 12.04
CA ASN A 25 -10.41 47.08 12.91
C ASN A 25 -11.32 46.04 12.21
N LEU A 26 -12.26 46.51 11.39
CA LEU A 26 -13.10 45.66 10.53
C LEU A 26 -12.28 44.89 9.50
N PHE A 27 -11.26 45.52 8.89
CA PHE A 27 -10.37 44.82 7.95
C PHE A 27 -9.56 43.70 8.62
N ARG A 28 -9.05 43.93 9.85
CA ARG A 28 -8.33 42.90 10.61
C ARG A 28 -9.22 41.74 11.06
N ILE A 29 -10.43 42.04 11.53
CA ILE A 29 -11.41 41.00 11.93
C ILE A 29 -11.87 40.19 10.71
N LEU A 30 -12.10 40.85 9.57
CA LEU A 30 -12.46 40.18 8.31
C LEU A 30 -11.30 39.32 7.78
N SER A 31 -10.05 39.80 7.83
CA SER A 31 -8.88 39.00 7.44
C SER A 31 -8.67 37.79 8.35
N LEU A 32 -8.87 37.93 9.66
CA LEU A 32 -8.78 36.80 10.61
C LEU A 32 -9.94 35.80 10.42
N ALA A 33 -11.14 36.26 10.11
CA ALA A 33 -12.29 35.40 9.79
C ALA A 33 -12.08 34.63 8.48
N ILE A 34 -11.50 35.26 7.45
CA ILE A 34 -11.15 34.61 6.18
C ILE A 34 -10.02 33.58 6.40
N ILE A 35 -8.98 33.92 7.17
CA ILE A 35 -7.91 32.96 7.51
C ILE A 35 -8.47 31.78 8.32
N ALA A 36 -9.37 32.02 9.28
CA ALA A 36 -10.02 30.96 10.05
C ALA A 36 -10.95 30.07 9.19
N LEU A 37 -11.66 30.63 8.21
CA LEU A 37 -12.46 29.87 7.26
C LEU A 37 -11.59 29.05 6.29
N LEU A 38 -10.48 29.62 5.82
CA LEU A 38 -9.55 28.93 4.91
C LEU A 38 -8.81 27.80 5.63
N LEU A 39 -8.37 28.01 6.88
CA LEU A 39 -7.76 26.96 7.71
C LEU A 39 -8.78 25.89 8.12
N GLY A 40 -10.02 26.28 8.45
CA GLY A 40 -11.08 25.34 8.81
C GLY A 40 -11.52 24.43 7.67
N ALA A 41 -11.61 24.95 6.45
CA ALA A 41 -11.94 24.14 5.26
C ALA A 41 -10.84 23.11 4.96
N SER A 42 -9.56 23.48 5.10
CA SER A 42 -8.43 22.57 4.89
C SER A 42 -8.35 21.47 5.95
N VAL A 43 -8.69 21.77 7.21
CA VAL A 43 -8.72 20.78 8.30
C VAL A 43 -9.89 19.80 8.11
N VAL A 44 -11.09 20.29 7.81
CA VAL A 44 -12.26 19.42 7.56
C VAL A 44 -12.04 18.50 6.36
N GLN A 45 -11.45 19.01 5.28
CA GLN A 45 -11.14 18.21 4.10
C GLN A 45 -10.04 17.15 4.38
N ALA A 46 -9.05 17.49 5.22
CA ALA A 46 -8.02 16.54 5.64
C ALA A 46 -8.57 15.44 6.54
N ASP A 47 -9.47 15.79 7.48
CA ASP A 47 -10.15 14.83 8.35
C ASP A 47 -11.02 13.87 7.54
N GLU A 48 -11.80 14.39 6.59
CA GLU A 48 -12.66 13.56 5.72
C GLU A 48 -11.84 12.61 4.82
N LEU A 49 -10.73 13.10 4.25
CA LEU A 49 -9.82 12.26 3.47
C LEU A 49 -9.22 11.13 4.30
N ASN A 50 -8.87 11.42 5.56
CA ASN A 50 -8.34 10.42 6.47
C ASN A 50 -9.38 9.37 6.85
N ASP A 51 -10.63 9.78 7.07
CA ASP A 51 -11.76 8.87 7.32
C ASP A 51 -12.04 7.97 6.11
N LEU A 52 -12.03 8.54 4.90
CA LEU A 52 -12.20 7.79 3.65
C LEU A 52 -11.06 6.79 3.42
N ALA A 53 -9.82 7.20 3.68
CA ALA A 53 -8.66 6.32 3.56
C ALA A 53 -8.74 5.15 4.55
N THR A 54 -9.16 5.42 5.79
CA THR A 54 -9.37 4.40 6.82
C THR A 54 -10.47 3.42 6.41
N GLN A 55 -11.61 3.91 5.91
CA GLN A 55 -12.68 3.07 5.38
C GLN A 55 -12.22 2.22 4.19
N ALA A 56 -11.41 2.79 3.29
CA ALA A 56 -10.89 2.05 2.16
C ALA A 56 -9.99 0.88 2.59
N MET A 57 -9.17 1.07 3.63
CA MET A 57 -8.33 0.02 4.20
C MET A 57 -9.15 -1.11 4.84
N GLU A 58 -10.26 -0.77 5.49
CA GLU A 58 -11.20 -1.70 6.10
C GLU A 58 -11.98 -2.51 5.07
N LEU A 59 -12.71 -1.81 4.21
CA LEU A 59 -13.69 -2.42 3.30
C LEU A 59 -13.00 -3.26 2.22
N SER A 60 -11.79 -2.87 1.78
CA SER A 60 -10.98 -3.65 0.84
C SER A 60 -10.38 -4.92 1.45
N GLY A 61 -10.47 -5.10 2.78
CA GLY A 61 -9.83 -6.20 3.48
C GLY A 61 -8.31 -6.05 3.61
N THR A 62 -7.75 -4.91 3.20
CA THR A 62 -6.30 -4.67 3.26
C THR A 62 -5.80 -4.70 4.71
N ARG A 63 -6.54 -4.12 5.66
CA ARG A 63 -6.18 -4.20 7.08
C ARG A 63 -6.06 -5.65 7.55
N GLU A 64 -7.06 -6.48 7.26
CA GLU A 64 -7.06 -7.90 7.65
C GLU A 64 -5.88 -8.66 7.02
N ILE A 65 -5.54 -8.38 5.76
CA ILE A 65 -4.33 -8.93 5.12
C ILE A 65 -3.07 -8.52 5.89
N LEU A 66 -2.91 -7.23 6.19
CA LEU A 66 -1.72 -6.69 6.87
C LEU A 66 -1.55 -7.23 8.29
N GLU A 67 -2.64 -7.37 9.04
CA GLU A 67 -2.65 -8.02 10.36
C GLU A 67 -2.30 -9.51 10.26
N GLY A 68 -2.71 -10.17 9.18
CA GLY A 68 -2.43 -11.58 8.90
C GLY A 68 -0.98 -11.86 8.47
N LEU A 69 -0.27 -10.87 7.90
CA LEU A 69 1.07 -11.04 7.32
C LEU A 69 2.09 -11.65 8.30
N GLY A 70 2.08 -11.21 9.56
CA GLY A 70 3.04 -11.69 10.56
C GLY A 70 2.96 -13.21 10.80
N LYS A 71 1.74 -13.76 10.86
CA LYS A 71 1.53 -15.20 11.04
C LYS A 71 1.93 -16.00 9.81
N SER A 72 1.65 -15.46 8.62
CA SER A 72 2.07 -16.07 7.35
C SER A 72 3.59 -16.07 7.22
N LEU A 73 4.26 -14.98 7.61
CA LEU A 73 5.71 -14.87 7.61
C LEU A 73 6.38 -15.86 8.56
N ASP A 74 5.86 -15.99 9.79
CA ASP A 74 6.34 -16.97 10.75
C ASP A 74 6.27 -18.40 10.17
N ARG A 75 5.19 -18.72 9.43
CA ARG A 75 5.02 -20.00 8.74
C ARG A 75 6.07 -20.21 7.62
N GLU A 76 6.20 -19.23 6.72
CA GLU A 76 7.12 -19.31 5.59
C GLU A 76 8.58 -19.48 6.05
N VAL A 77 9.03 -18.66 6.99
CA VAL A 77 10.40 -18.73 7.55
C VAL A 77 10.66 -20.07 8.24
N THR A 78 9.69 -20.60 8.99
CA THR A 78 9.85 -21.89 9.68
C THR A 78 9.93 -23.06 8.69
N SER A 79 9.28 -22.94 7.54
CA SER A 79 9.26 -23.98 6.50
C SER A 79 10.36 -23.85 5.44
N ASP A 80 11.18 -22.79 5.47
CA ASP A 80 12.21 -22.55 4.45
C ASP A 80 13.47 -23.42 4.69
N PRO A 81 13.75 -24.41 3.83
CA PRO A 81 14.90 -25.29 4.00
C PRO A 81 16.24 -24.55 3.93
N ARG A 82 16.28 -23.36 3.31
CA ARG A 82 17.50 -22.54 3.25
C ARG A 82 17.91 -22.03 4.63
N LEU A 83 16.97 -21.94 5.57
CA LEU A 83 17.18 -21.42 6.92
C LEU A 83 17.51 -22.51 7.95
N GLU A 84 17.53 -23.79 7.55
CA GLU A 84 17.90 -24.91 8.44
C GLU A 84 19.32 -24.76 8.99
N LYS A 85 20.23 -24.19 8.19
CA LYS A 85 21.65 -24.00 8.53
C LYS A 85 21.93 -22.90 9.55
N LEU A 86 20.95 -22.04 9.85
CA LEU A 86 21.10 -20.98 10.83
C LEU A 86 20.99 -21.53 12.25
N SER A 87 21.77 -21.00 13.19
CA SER A 87 21.59 -21.30 14.62
C SER A 87 20.26 -20.73 15.14
N LYS A 88 19.81 -21.18 16.32
CA LYS A 88 18.58 -20.64 16.94
C LYS A 88 18.66 -19.12 17.15
N GLY A 89 19.84 -18.61 17.54
CA GLY A 89 20.08 -17.17 17.70
C GLY A 89 19.99 -16.42 16.38
N GLN A 90 20.64 -16.93 15.33
CA GLN A 90 20.59 -16.33 13.99
C GLN A 90 19.18 -16.30 13.40
N ARG A 91 18.39 -17.38 13.61
CA ARG A 91 16.97 -17.41 13.22
C ARG A 91 16.14 -16.37 13.96
N ALA A 92 16.39 -16.17 15.26
CA ALA A 92 15.71 -15.14 16.05
C ALA A 92 16.05 -13.73 15.54
N GLU A 93 17.33 -13.47 15.25
CA GLU A 93 17.76 -12.17 14.68
C GLU A 93 17.16 -11.90 13.30
N LEU A 94 17.10 -12.91 12.42
CA LEU A 94 16.45 -12.79 11.11
C LEU A 94 14.95 -12.50 11.25
N MET A 95 14.29 -13.20 12.18
CA MET A 95 12.87 -13.04 12.44
C MET A 95 12.55 -11.64 12.99
N ASP A 96 13.41 -11.08 13.83
CA ASP A 96 13.23 -9.72 14.37
C ASP A 96 13.28 -8.66 13.25
N VAL A 97 14.26 -8.76 12.35
CA VAL A 97 14.35 -7.89 11.15
C VAL A 97 13.11 -8.02 10.28
N LEU A 98 12.65 -9.25 10.06
CA LEU A 98 11.48 -9.54 9.26
C LEU A 98 10.18 -8.99 9.87
N LYS A 99 9.98 -9.17 11.18
CA LYS A 99 8.82 -8.62 11.90
C LYS A 99 8.82 -7.09 11.93
N SER A 100 9.99 -6.48 12.08
CA SER A 100 10.13 -5.02 11.98
C SER A 100 9.82 -4.52 10.56
N ALA A 101 10.29 -5.24 9.53
CA ALA A 101 10.11 -4.83 8.15
C ALA A 101 8.68 -5.07 7.62
N LEU A 102 7.98 -6.11 8.11
CA LEU A 102 6.59 -6.43 7.78
C LEU A 102 5.63 -6.11 8.94
N ASP A 103 5.83 -4.99 9.62
CA ASP A 103 4.87 -4.48 10.60
C ASP A 103 3.60 -3.98 9.88
N GLY A 104 2.53 -4.77 9.94
CA GLY A 104 1.26 -4.47 9.29
C GLY A 104 0.65 -3.13 9.70
N ARG A 105 0.83 -2.69 10.96
CA ARG A 105 0.32 -1.39 11.42
C ARG A 105 1.08 -0.23 10.80
N ARG A 106 2.40 -0.35 10.68
CA ARG A 106 3.24 0.65 10.01
C ARG A 106 2.86 0.74 8.52
N ILE A 107 2.69 -0.41 7.86
CA ILE A 107 2.29 -0.45 6.45
C ILE A 107 0.90 0.17 6.25
N GLU A 108 -0.04 -0.10 7.16
CA GLU A 108 -1.37 0.52 7.13
C GLU A 108 -1.31 2.05 7.25
N GLN A 109 -0.49 2.57 8.17
CA GLN A 109 -0.29 4.01 8.33
C GLN A 109 0.32 4.65 7.08
N GLU A 110 1.30 3.99 6.46
CA GLU A 110 1.93 4.44 5.22
C GLU A 110 0.94 4.45 4.04
N LEU A 111 0.09 3.42 3.95
CA LEU A 111 -0.97 3.31 2.96
C LEU A 111 -2.01 4.42 3.12
N THR A 112 -2.51 4.59 4.34
CA THR A 112 -3.50 5.64 4.67
C THR A 112 -2.94 7.02 4.36
N SER A 113 -1.68 7.28 4.76
CA SER A 113 -1.00 8.54 4.46
C SER A 113 -0.82 8.77 2.95
N ALA A 114 -0.53 7.71 2.18
CA ALA A 114 -0.41 7.82 0.73
C ALA A 114 -1.75 8.11 0.04
N LEU A 115 -2.85 7.53 0.52
CA LEU A 115 -4.20 7.83 0.03
C LEU A 115 -4.58 9.28 0.35
N VAL A 116 -4.33 9.75 1.58
CA VAL A 116 -4.56 11.15 1.97
C VAL A 116 -3.71 12.11 1.13
N ALA A 117 -2.43 11.79 0.92
CA ALA A 117 -1.50 12.61 0.14
C ALA A 117 -1.86 12.68 -1.35
N SER A 118 -2.67 11.74 -1.88
CA SER A 118 -3.18 11.84 -3.25
C SER A 118 -4.07 13.07 -3.45
N GLY A 119 -4.73 13.54 -2.39
CA GLY A 119 -5.69 14.66 -2.45
C GLY A 119 -6.97 14.37 -3.24
N ASP A 120 -7.14 13.16 -3.80
CA ASP A 120 -8.26 12.81 -4.67
C ASP A 120 -9.46 12.32 -3.87
N ARG A 121 -10.07 13.25 -3.13
CA ARG A 121 -11.22 12.99 -2.25
C ARG A 121 -12.39 12.38 -2.99
N GLU A 122 -12.72 12.91 -4.15
CA GLU A 122 -13.89 12.48 -4.94
C GLU A 122 -13.74 11.03 -5.38
N ARG A 123 -12.59 10.68 -5.97
CA ARG A 123 -12.31 9.32 -6.38
C ARG A 123 -12.27 8.33 -5.22
N LEU A 124 -11.67 8.73 -4.08
CA LEU A 124 -11.64 7.88 -2.89
C LEU A 124 -13.05 7.67 -2.30
N ALA A 125 -13.87 8.73 -2.27
CA ALA A 125 -15.25 8.64 -1.81
C ALA A 125 -16.11 7.73 -2.70
N GLU A 126 -15.96 7.83 -4.02
CA GLU A 126 -16.66 6.95 -4.97
C GLU A 126 -16.25 5.48 -4.84
N ALA A 127 -14.94 5.23 -4.65
CA ALA A 127 -14.45 3.88 -4.39
C ALA A 127 -15.02 3.33 -3.08
N VAL A 128 -14.97 4.11 -2.00
CA VAL A 128 -15.55 3.73 -0.69
C VAL A 128 -17.05 3.46 -0.81
N ALA A 129 -17.80 4.30 -1.53
CA ALA A 129 -19.22 4.10 -1.76
C ALA A 129 -19.51 2.78 -2.50
N ALA A 130 -18.71 2.44 -3.53
CA ALA A 130 -18.84 1.18 -4.26
C ALA A 130 -18.56 -0.06 -3.37
N MET A 131 -17.64 0.05 -2.41
CA MET A 131 -17.32 -1.05 -1.49
C MET A 131 -18.39 -1.33 -0.44
N HIS A 132 -19.37 -0.45 -0.25
CA HIS A 132 -20.50 -0.71 0.65
C HIS A 132 -21.52 -1.71 0.07
N ASP A 133 -21.33 -2.15 -1.18
CA ASP A 133 -22.13 -3.21 -1.76
C ASP A 133 -22.00 -4.54 -0.95
N PRO A 134 -23.10 -5.17 -0.52
CA PRO A 134 -23.03 -6.39 0.28
C PRO A 134 -22.37 -7.59 -0.42
N ILE A 135 -22.46 -7.68 -1.75
CA ILE A 135 -21.80 -8.74 -2.53
C ILE A 135 -20.29 -8.49 -2.52
N TYR A 136 -19.86 -7.23 -2.71
CA TYR A 136 -18.46 -6.85 -2.60
C TYR A 136 -17.87 -7.30 -1.25
N LEU A 137 -18.47 -6.87 -0.14
CA LEU A 137 -17.98 -7.20 1.20
C LEU A 137 -17.95 -8.71 1.47
N LYS A 138 -19.00 -9.43 1.04
CA LYS A 138 -19.07 -10.89 1.17
C LYS A 138 -17.93 -11.59 0.41
N VAL A 139 -17.62 -11.14 -0.80
CA VAL A 139 -16.57 -11.73 -1.64
C VAL A 139 -15.19 -11.35 -1.12
N THR A 140 -14.96 -10.07 -0.78
CA THR A 140 -13.70 -9.57 -0.20
C THR A 140 -13.31 -10.39 1.02
N HIS A 141 -14.21 -10.53 2.00
CA HIS A 141 -13.93 -11.31 3.21
C HIS A 141 -13.51 -12.75 2.89
N ARG A 142 -14.21 -13.42 1.95
CA ARG A 142 -13.85 -14.80 1.55
C ARG A 142 -12.50 -14.86 0.84
N VAL A 143 -12.21 -13.91 -0.05
CA VAL A 143 -10.95 -13.83 -0.77
C VAL A 143 -9.79 -13.60 0.19
N VAL A 144 -9.93 -12.70 1.17
CA VAL A 144 -8.92 -12.45 2.21
C VAL A 144 -8.64 -13.71 3.02
N VAL A 145 -9.69 -14.35 3.55
CA VAL A 145 -9.56 -15.58 4.34
C VAL A 145 -8.89 -16.70 3.54
N GLU A 146 -9.31 -16.91 2.30
CA GLU A 146 -8.71 -17.95 1.45
C GLU A 146 -7.25 -17.61 1.11
N SER A 147 -6.93 -16.35 0.85
CA SER A 147 -5.56 -15.89 0.53
C SER A 147 -4.59 -16.09 1.71
N LEU A 148 -5.00 -15.73 2.94
CA LEU A 148 -4.19 -15.92 4.15
C LEU A 148 -3.96 -17.41 4.51
N ASN A 149 -4.88 -18.28 4.10
CA ASN A 149 -4.78 -19.73 4.35
C ASN A 149 -4.18 -20.51 3.18
N THR A 150 -3.91 -19.85 2.05
CA THR A 150 -3.34 -20.49 0.87
C THR A 150 -1.91 -20.94 1.16
N THR A 151 -1.57 -22.15 0.69
CA THR A 151 -0.22 -22.69 0.76
C THR A 151 0.26 -23.07 -0.64
N PRO A 152 1.58 -23.08 -0.90
CA PRO A 152 2.13 -23.53 -2.19
C PRO A 152 1.66 -24.95 -2.57
N GLN A 153 1.56 -25.85 -1.60
CA GLN A 153 1.10 -27.23 -1.81
C GLN A 153 -0.37 -27.28 -2.21
N ALA A 154 -1.22 -26.46 -1.60
CA ALA A 154 -2.64 -26.40 -1.95
C ALA A 154 -2.86 -25.82 -3.35
N LEU A 155 -2.09 -24.81 -3.76
CA LEU A 155 -2.12 -24.27 -5.12
C LEU A 155 -1.66 -25.30 -6.14
N ALA A 156 -0.55 -26.01 -5.87
CA ALA A 156 -0.05 -27.06 -6.74
C ALA A 156 -1.07 -28.21 -6.90
N ALA A 157 -1.70 -28.63 -5.81
CA ALA A 157 -2.75 -29.64 -5.84
C ALA A 157 -3.97 -29.18 -6.65
N TYR A 158 -4.39 -27.92 -6.50
CA TYR A 158 -5.49 -27.33 -7.27
C TYR A 158 -5.17 -27.28 -8.77
N ALA A 159 -3.99 -26.77 -9.15
CA ALA A 159 -3.54 -26.69 -10.53
C ALA A 159 -3.42 -28.07 -11.20
N LYS A 160 -2.98 -29.10 -10.46
CA LYS A 160 -2.92 -30.48 -10.96
C LYS A 160 -4.29 -31.03 -11.37
N GLY A 161 -5.36 -30.56 -10.73
CA GLY A 161 -6.74 -30.92 -11.07
C GLY A 161 -7.15 -30.50 -12.49
N PHE A 162 -6.53 -29.45 -13.05
CA PHE A 162 -6.95 -28.85 -14.32
C PHE A 162 -6.76 -29.77 -15.54
N GLN A 163 -5.86 -30.75 -15.46
CA GLN A 163 -5.71 -31.75 -16.53
C GLN A 163 -6.97 -32.61 -16.70
N LYS A 164 -7.70 -32.86 -15.61
CA LYS A 164 -8.93 -33.67 -15.62
C LYS A 164 -10.18 -32.81 -15.65
N HIS A 165 -10.13 -31.68 -14.97
CA HIS A 165 -11.23 -30.73 -14.82
C HIS A 165 -10.70 -29.31 -15.06
N PRO A 166 -10.57 -28.89 -16.33
CA PRO A 166 -10.19 -27.52 -16.65
C PRO A 166 -11.09 -26.52 -15.92
N PRO A 167 -10.57 -25.33 -15.55
CA PRO A 167 -11.40 -24.28 -14.98
C PRO A 167 -12.55 -23.93 -15.93
N ASP A 168 -13.70 -23.60 -15.34
CA ASP A 168 -14.83 -23.05 -16.08
C ASP A 168 -14.39 -21.81 -16.90
N PRO A 169 -14.55 -21.81 -18.23
CA PRO A 169 -14.15 -20.70 -19.08
C PRO A 169 -14.78 -19.36 -18.69
N GLU A 170 -16.02 -19.35 -18.20
CA GLU A 170 -16.68 -18.11 -17.77
C GLU A 170 -15.98 -17.51 -16.54
N ARG A 171 -15.54 -18.37 -15.61
CA ARG A 171 -14.78 -17.93 -14.44
C ARG A 171 -13.39 -17.43 -14.82
N VAL A 172 -12.74 -18.06 -15.79
CA VAL A 172 -11.45 -17.58 -16.32
C VAL A 172 -11.61 -16.16 -16.88
N GLN A 173 -12.65 -15.91 -17.67
CA GLN A 173 -12.93 -14.57 -18.23
C GLN A 173 -13.22 -13.54 -17.14
N LEU A 174 -13.96 -13.90 -16.09
CA LEU A 174 -14.20 -13.01 -14.94
C LEU A 174 -12.89 -12.60 -14.26
N ILE A 175 -11.96 -13.53 -14.03
CA ILE A 175 -10.67 -13.21 -13.42
C ILE A 175 -9.78 -12.37 -14.34
N GLN A 176 -9.81 -12.61 -15.66
CA GLN A 176 -9.07 -11.79 -16.62
C GLN A 176 -9.61 -10.34 -16.68
N ARG A 177 -10.93 -10.16 -16.57
CA ARG A 177 -11.55 -8.83 -16.46
C ARG A 177 -11.13 -8.14 -15.17
N LEU A 178 -11.15 -8.86 -14.04
CA LEU A 178 -10.64 -8.34 -12.78
C LEU A 178 -9.17 -7.92 -12.87
N ASP A 179 -8.33 -8.73 -13.52
CA ASP A 179 -6.93 -8.38 -13.76
C ASP A 179 -6.80 -7.09 -14.58
N THR A 180 -7.58 -6.97 -15.66
CA THR A 180 -7.59 -5.76 -16.50
C THR A 180 -7.98 -4.52 -15.70
N ALA A 181 -8.97 -4.63 -14.81
CA ALA A 181 -9.45 -3.52 -14.00
C ALA A 181 -8.47 -3.11 -12.89
N THR A 182 -7.77 -4.08 -12.29
CA THR A 182 -6.95 -3.87 -11.09
C THR A 182 -5.44 -3.83 -11.36
N GLY A 183 -4.98 -4.33 -12.51
CA GLY A 183 -3.57 -4.51 -12.82
C GLY A 183 -2.86 -5.56 -11.95
N GLY A 184 -3.59 -6.52 -11.39
CA GLY A 184 -3.07 -7.45 -10.39
C GLY A 184 -1.86 -8.28 -10.87
N SER A 185 -1.90 -8.80 -12.10
CA SER A 185 -0.78 -9.54 -12.71
C SER A 185 0.44 -8.65 -12.95
N ARG A 186 0.22 -7.38 -13.31
CA ARG A 186 1.31 -6.41 -13.48
C ARG A 186 1.98 -6.08 -12.15
N ILE A 187 1.19 -5.85 -11.10
CA ILE A 187 1.71 -5.60 -9.74
C ILE A 187 2.47 -6.82 -9.23
N LEU A 188 1.97 -8.04 -9.48
CA LEU A 188 2.68 -9.28 -9.17
C LEU A 188 4.03 -9.38 -9.91
N ALA A 189 4.04 -9.08 -11.20
CA ALA A 189 5.25 -9.06 -12.02
C ALA A 189 6.28 -8.06 -11.48
N ASP A 190 5.84 -6.82 -11.23
CA ASP A 190 6.69 -5.75 -10.72
C ASP A 190 7.24 -6.08 -9.34
N THR A 191 6.42 -6.68 -8.46
CA THR A 191 6.85 -7.15 -7.13
C THR A 191 7.99 -8.16 -7.22
N ARG A 192 7.84 -9.18 -8.07
CA ARG A 192 8.85 -10.22 -8.25
C ARG A 192 10.13 -9.70 -8.84
N TYR A 193 10.00 -8.90 -9.89
CA TYR A 193 11.14 -8.30 -10.55
C TYR A 193 11.95 -7.46 -9.56
N GLU A 194 11.29 -6.58 -8.81
CA GLU A 194 11.94 -5.72 -7.82
C GLU A 194 12.59 -6.51 -6.68
N MET A 195 11.91 -7.55 -6.16
CA MET A 195 12.48 -8.43 -5.14
C MET A 195 13.78 -9.08 -5.61
N VAL A 196 13.80 -9.65 -6.81
CA VAL A 196 14.98 -10.33 -7.34
C VAL A 196 16.06 -9.33 -7.77
N SER A 197 15.67 -8.23 -8.42
CA SER A 197 16.59 -7.19 -8.89
C SER A 197 17.33 -6.54 -7.73
N LYS A 198 16.64 -6.17 -6.64
CA LYS A 198 17.30 -5.54 -5.48
C LYS A 198 18.14 -6.51 -4.66
N THR A 199 17.78 -7.80 -4.61
CA THR A 199 18.53 -8.80 -3.82
C THR A 199 19.72 -9.39 -4.59
N LEU A 200 19.54 -9.74 -5.86
CA LEU A 200 20.56 -10.39 -6.68
C LEU A 200 21.28 -9.44 -7.63
N GLY A 201 20.63 -8.36 -8.08
CA GLY A 201 21.24 -7.40 -9.01
C GLY A 201 22.49 -6.73 -8.43
N GLY A 202 22.51 -6.49 -7.12
CA GLY A 202 23.68 -5.97 -6.40
C GLY A 202 24.87 -6.95 -6.36
N MET A 203 24.63 -8.25 -6.57
CA MET A 203 25.66 -9.30 -6.60
C MET A 203 26.21 -9.58 -8.00
N LEU A 204 25.57 -9.03 -9.05
CA LEU A 204 26.00 -9.20 -10.45
C LEU A 204 27.01 -8.13 -10.87
N THR A 205 27.93 -8.53 -11.76
CA THR A 205 28.76 -7.57 -12.50
C THR A 205 27.88 -6.68 -13.36
N GLU A 206 28.33 -5.46 -13.67
CA GLU A 206 27.57 -4.51 -14.49
C GLU A 206 27.19 -5.09 -15.86
N ALA A 207 28.13 -5.81 -16.50
CA ALA A 207 27.91 -6.45 -17.80
C ALA A 207 26.88 -7.60 -17.76
N ASP A 208 26.85 -8.39 -16.68
CA ASP A 208 25.86 -9.47 -16.50
C ASP A 208 24.50 -8.94 -16.05
N ARG A 209 24.47 -7.82 -15.33
CA ARG A 209 23.28 -7.29 -14.67
C ARG A 209 22.18 -6.98 -15.68
N ASP A 210 22.47 -6.17 -16.69
CA ASP A 210 21.43 -5.70 -17.63
C ASP A 210 20.83 -6.85 -18.43
N ALA A 211 21.68 -7.73 -18.99
CA ALA A 211 21.22 -8.87 -19.78
C ALA A 211 20.41 -9.87 -18.94
N ARG A 212 20.83 -10.16 -17.71
CA ARG A 212 20.12 -11.09 -16.83
C ARG A 212 18.82 -10.52 -16.28
N LEU A 213 18.81 -9.23 -15.90
CA LEU A 213 17.59 -8.56 -15.44
C LEU A 213 16.57 -8.40 -16.57
N ALA A 214 17.00 -8.08 -17.79
CA ALA A 214 16.11 -8.04 -18.95
C ALA A 214 15.47 -9.41 -19.22
N LYS A 215 16.28 -10.48 -19.22
CA LYS A 215 15.77 -11.86 -19.39
C LYS A 215 14.84 -12.28 -18.26
N LEU A 216 15.16 -11.91 -17.02
CA LEU A 216 14.30 -12.14 -15.86
C LEU A 216 12.95 -11.43 -16.04
N ARG A 217 12.97 -10.17 -16.48
CA ARG A 217 11.76 -9.39 -16.72
C ARG A 217 10.87 -10.07 -17.76
N GLU A 218 11.44 -10.50 -18.87
CA GLU A 218 10.72 -11.23 -19.93
C GLU A 218 10.06 -12.51 -19.38
N GLN A 219 10.79 -13.32 -18.62
CA GLN A 219 10.26 -14.55 -18.01
C GLN A 219 9.12 -14.27 -17.02
N ILE A 220 9.24 -13.22 -16.23
CA ILE A 220 8.21 -12.80 -15.27
C ILE A 220 6.96 -12.32 -16.03
N ASP A 221 7.12 -11.46 -17.03
CA ASP A 221 5.97 -10.90 -17.77
C ASP A 221 5.20 -11.99 -18.54
N VAL A 222 5.87 -13.04 -19.01
CA VAL A 222 5.23 -14.22 -19.63
C VAL A 222 4.42 -15.05 -18.61
N SER A 223 4.91 -15.17 -17.38
CA SER A 223 4.33 -16.08 -16.37
C SER A 223 3.31 -15.43 -15.43
N ALA A 224 3.44 -14.13 -15.16
CA ALA A 224 2.65 -13.43 -14.16
C ALA A 224 1.12 -13.46 -14.41
N PRO A 225 0.60 -13.31 -15.65
CA PRO A 225 -0.84 -13.42 -15.88
C PRO A 225 -1.42 -14.79 -15.51
N ASN A 226 -0.72 -15.87 -15.87
CA ASN A 226 -1.16 -17.23 -15.55
C ASN A 226 -1.10 -17.52 -14.06
N GLU A 227 -0.11 -16.96 -13.37
CA GLU A 227 -0.03 -17.10 -11.92
C GLU A 227 -1.10 -16.31 -11.19
N TYR A 228 -1.31 -15.05 -11.57
CA TYR A 228 -2.39 -14.23 -11.03
C TYR A 228 -3.73 -14.92 -11.21
N LEU A 229 -3.97 -15.48 -12.41
CA LEU A 229 -5.16 -16.28 -12.71
C LEU A 229 -5.30 -17.48 -11.75
N LEU A 230 -4.24 -18.26 -11.56
CA LEU A 230 -4.26 -19.43 -10.67
C LEU A 230 -4.56 -19.04 -9.21
N LEU A 231 -3.85 -18.03 -8.68
CA LEU A 231 -4.03 -17.54 -7.32
C LEU A 231 -5.46 -17.06 -7.08
N THR A 232 -5.99 -16.27 -8.01
CA THR A 232 -7.31 -15.67 -7.88
C THR A 232 -8.42 -16.71 -8.09
N LEU A 233 -8.27 -17.64 -9.04
CA LEU A 233 -9.19 -18.77 -9.19
C LEU A 233 -9.24 -19.62 -7.92
N TYR A 234 -8.09 -19.87 -7.30
CA TYR A 234 -8.03 -20.59 -6.03
C TYR A 234 -8.77 -19.83 -4.93
N ALA A 235 -8.48 -18.54 -4.73
CA ALA A 235 -9.11 -17.72 -3.70
C ALA A 235 -10.64 -17.67 -3.89
N CYS A 236 -11.11 -17.58 -5.14
CA CYS A 236 -12.52 -17.50 -5.47
C CYS A 236 -13.21 -18.88 -5.63
N ARG A 237 -12.53 -20.01 -5.46
CA ARG A 237 -13.04 -21.34 -5.85
C ARG A 237 -14.35 -21.77 -5.18
N LYS A 238 -14.68 -21.19 -4.02
CA LYS A 238 -15.91 -21.45 -3.25
C LYS A 238 -16.95 -20.33 -3.37
N ILE A 239 -16.76 -19.42 -4.32
CA ILE A 239 -17.63 -18.27 -4.57
C ILE A 239 -18.51 -18.57 -5.77
N GLU A 240 -19.82 -18.40 -5.60
CA GLU A 240 -20.79 -18.56 -6.68
C GLU A 240 -20.48 -17.60 -7.83
N SER A 241 -20.68 -18.03 -9.08
CA SER A 241 -20.31 -17.22 -10.25
C SER A 241 -21.07 -15.89 -10.32
N LYS A 242 -22.31 -15.83 -9.81
CA LYS A 242 -23.10 -14.58 -9.71
C LYS A 242 -22.45 -13.57 -8.76
N ASP A 243 -22.01 -14.02 -7.59
CA ASP A 243 -21.34 -13.15 -6.61
C ASP A 243 -19.98 -12.68 -7.14
N LEU A 244 -19.22 -13.59 -7.78
CA LEU A 244 -17.95 -13.23 -8.41
C LEU A 244 -18.15 -12.20 -9.54
N GLN A 245 -19.21 -12.33 -10.33
CA GLN A 245 -19.53 -11.35 -11.37
C GLN A 245 -19.82 -9.97 -10.76
N GLY A 246 -20.60 -9.90 -9.68
CA GLY A 246 -20.86 -8.65 -8.96
C GLY A 246 -19.58 -8.02 -8.42
N TYR A 247 -18.69 -8.84 -7.84
CA TYR A 247 -17.39 -8.39 -7.35
C TYR A 247 -16.48 -7.84 -8.46
N VAL A 248 -16.43 -8.51 -9.62
CA VAL A 248 -15.66 -8.05 -10.79
C VAL A 248 -16.23 -6.74 -11.31
N HIS A 249 -17.56 -6.64 -11.43
CA HIS A 249 -18.22 -5.44 -11.90
C HIS A 249 -17.93 -4.22 -11.02
N ALA A 250 -17.88 -4.40 -9.70
CA ALA A 250 -17.49 -3.33 -8.78
C ALA A 250 -16.07 -2.78 -9.08
N HIS A 251 -15.12 -3.65 -9.47
CA HIS A 251 -13.75 -3.24 -9.80
C HIS A 251 -13.60 -2.58 -11.17
N GLU A 252 -14.53 -2.83 -12.10
CA GLU A 252 -14.51 -2.23 -13.44
C GLU A 252 -14.85 -0.74 -13.42
N ASN A 253 -15.34 -0.22 -12.29
CA ASN A 253 -15.42 1.20 -12.01
C ASN A 253 -14.01 1.83 -11.86
N GLU A 254 -13.76 2.99 -12.49
CA GLU A 254 -12.43 3.62 -12.49
C GLU A 254 -11.92 3.95 -11.07
N PRO A 255 -12.69 4.60 -10.19
CA PRO A 255 -12.34 4.78 -8.79
C PRO A 255 -11.89 3.51 -8.07
N MET A 256 -12.60 2.41 -8.27
CA MET A 256 -12.28 1.12 -7.64
C MET A 256 -10.99 0.53 -8.22
N GLY A 257 -10.85 0.49 -9.54
CA GLY A 257 -9.62 0.04 -10.19
C GLY A 257 -8.41 0.89 -9.78
N TRP A 258 -8.58 2.21 -9.67
CA TRP A 258 -7.53 3.12 -9.16
C TRP A 258 -7.14 2.78 -7.73
N LEU A 259 -8.12 2.62 -6.83
CA LEU A 259 -7.85 2.28 -5.43
C LEU A 259 -7.11 0.94 -5.33
N SER A 260 -7.55 -0.10 -6.05
CA SER A 260 -6.87 -1.40 -6.07
C SER A 260 -5.41 -1.28 -6.52
N ARG A 261 -5.12 -0.45 -7.53
CA ARG A 261 -3.73 -0.20 -7.97
C ARG A 261 -2.91 0.53 -6.90
N GLN A 262 -3.48 1.54 -6.24
CA GLN A 262 -2.80 2.27 -5.17
C GLN A 262 -2.42 1.35 -4.01
N LEU A 263 -3.39 0.57 -3.53
CA LEU A 263 -3.19 -0.40 -2.45
C LEU A 263 -2.17 -1.47 -2.86
N GLY A 264 -2.32 -2.06 -4.05
CA GLY A 264 -1.42 -3.10 -4.54
C GLY A 264 0.03 -2.64 -4.70
N TYR A 265 0.27 -1.47 -5.32
CA TYR A 265 1.63 -0.95 -5.46
C TYR A 265 2.28 -0.53 -4.14
N ALA A 266 1.47 -0.10 -3.17
CA ALA A 266 1.99 0.25 -1.85
C ALA A 266 2.32 -1.00 -1.00
N ILE A 267 1.51 -2.06 -1.08
CA ILE A 267 1.85 -3.37 -0.51
C ILE A 267 3.12 -3.92 -1.16
N GLN A 268 3.23 -3.84 -2.50
CA GLN A 268 4.45 -4.21 -3.23
C GLN A 268 5.69 -3.51 -2.64
N ARG A 269 5.66 -2.17 -2.51
CA ARG A 269 6.81 -1.41 -1.98
C ARG A 269 7.22 -1.90 -0.60
N SER A 270 6.25 -2.18 0.26
CA SER A 270 6.48 -2.69 1.61
C SER A 270 7.12 -4.10 1.57
N MET A 271 6.59 -5.00 0.75
CA MET A 271 7.13 -6.35 0.59
C MET A 271 8.54 -6.35 0.01
N VAL A 272 8.79 -5.54 -1.02
CA VAL A 272 10.12 -5.40 -1.64
C VAL A 272 11.13 -4.90 -0.60
N ASN A 273 10.80 -3.85 0.15
CA ASN A 273 11.68 -3.32 1.18
C ASN A 273 11.98 -4.35 2.28
N ALA A 274 10.98 -5.12 2.69
CA ALA A 274 11.19 -6.18 3.68
C ALA A 274 12.09 -7.29 3.17
N MET A 275 11.91 -7.73 1.94
CA MET A 275 12.76 -8.75 1.32
C MET A 275 14.20 -8.27 1.13
N THR A 276 14.40 -7.00 0.78
CA THR A 276 15.75 -6.41 0.72
C THR A 276 16.43 -6.45 2.08
N ARG A 277 15.77 -5.99 3.15
CA ARG A 277 16.32 -6.05 4.52
C ARG A 277 16.60 -7.48 4.98
N MET A 278 15.73 -8.43 4.60
CA MET A 278 15.95 -9.85 4.89
C MET A 278 17.21 -10.38 4.20
N ALA A 279 17.39 -10.06 2.92
CA ALA A 279 18.55 -10.51 2.16
C ALA A 279 19.86 -9.93 2.71
N GLU A 280 19.88 -8.63 3.02
CA GLU A 280 21.03 -7.98 3.68
C GLU A 280 21.38 -8.66 5.01
N LYS A 281 20.36 -8.89 5.85
CA LYS A 281 20.56 -9.58 7.13
C LYS A 281 21.07 -11.01 6.96
N LEU A 282 20.58 -11.75 5.96
CA LEU A 282 21.06 -13.10 5.66
C LEU A 282 22.54 -13.11 5.27
N VAL A 283 22.96 -12.17 4.42
CA VAL A 283 24.38 -12.01 4.05
C VAL A 283 25.22 -11.76 5.30
N ASP A 284 24.81 -10.83 6.16
CA ASP A 284 25.53 -10.53 7.41
C ASP A 284 25.63 -11.74 8.35
N LEU A 285 24.55 -12.50 8.50
CA LEU A 285 24.53 -13.68 9.37
C LEU A 285 25.42 -14.80 8.81
N THR A 286 25.41 -15.02 7.49
CA THR A 286 26.28 -16.03 6.87
C THR A 286 27.76 -15.65 6.94
N ALA A 287 28.10 -14.37 6.87
CA ALA A 287 29.48 -13.88 7.02
C ALA A 287 30.06 -14.10 8.43
N LYS A 288 29.22 -14.17 9.46
CA LYS A 288 29.65 -14.37 10.86
C LYS A 288 30.02 -15.82 11.20
N GLY A 289 29.72 -16.79 10.34
CA GLY A 289 29.81 -18.21 10.66
C GLY A 289 28.74 -18.69 11.65
N PRO A 290 28.61 -20.01 11.88
CA PRO A 290 27.65 -20.58 12.83
C PRO A 290 27.97 -20.27 14.29
#